data_AF-A0A3D3KUQ0-F1
#
_entry.id   AF-A0A3D3KUQ0-F1
#
_cell.length_a   1.000
_cell.length_b   1.000
_cell.length_c   1.000
_cell.angle_alpha   90.00
_cell.angle_beta   90.00
_cell.angle_gamma   90.00
#
_symmetry.space_group_name_H-M   'P 1'
#
loop_
_entity.id
_entity.type
_entity.pdbx_description
1 polymer ?
#
loop_
_entity_poly.entity_id
_entity_poly.type
_entity_poly.pdbx_seq_one_letter_code
_entity_poly.pdbx_strand_id
1 'polypeptide(L)'
;YADLKRRTTAAGRDPQSIKILPGIVPVIGATEAEALKLERELDELILPEHAVGQLANLLRVSPDSLKLDGQLPADLPSEDEIEGSKSRYTLIVNLARNERLTVRQLIGRLGGGRGHRTFAGTPEQVADAIQHWFQSGAADGFNIMPPVLPSGLDIFVDQVVPILRERGLFRREYAGRTLSLIH
;
A
#
# COMPACT_ATOMS: atom_id res chain seq x y z
N TYR A 1 -7.41 10.05 6.79
CA TYR A 1 -7.60 11.32 6.07
C TYR A 1 -8.21 12.40 6.98
N ALA A 2 -9.48 12.27 7.41
CA ALA A 2 -10.18 13.29 8.20
C ALA A 2 -9.47 13.71 9.49
N ASP A 3 -8.88 12.75 10.22
CA ASP A 3 -8.13 13.06 11.45
C ASP A 3 -6.91 13.95 11.20
N LEU A 4 -6.09 13.61 10.20
CA LEU A 4 -4.92 14.41 9.80
C LEU A 4 -5.32 15.83 9.36
N LYS A 5 -6.39 15.96 8.57
CA LYS A 5 -6.91 17.27 8.14
C LYS A 5 -7.39 18.09 9.35
N ARG A 6 -8.15 17.47 10.27
CA ARG A 6 -8.60 18.11 11.53
C ARG A 6 -7.43 18.57 12.40
N ARG A 7 -6.41 17.72 12.59
CA ARG A 7 -5.19 18.10 13.34
C ARG A 7 -4.42 19.24 12.69
N THR A 8 -4.41 19.30 11.36
CA THR A 8 -3.77 20.40 10.61
C THR A 8 -4.49 21.72 10.87
N THR A 9 -5.82 21.72 10.82
CA THR A 9 -6.64 22.88 11.19
C THR A 9 -6.42 23.28 12.65
N ALA A 10 -6.38 22.32 13.58
CA ALA A 10 -6.11 22.58 14.99
C ALA A 10 -4.73 23.22 15.25
N ALA A 11 -3.77 22.99 14.35
CA ALA A 11 -2.45 23.62 14.36
C ALA A 11 -2.41 24.99 13.65
N GLY A 12 -3.56 25.56 13.26
CA GLY A 12 -3.66 26.87 12.61
C GLY A 12 -3.25 26.89 11.14
N ARG A 13 -3.14 25.73 10.49
CA ARG A 13 -2.74 25.60 9.08
C ARG A 13 -3.94 25.29 8.20
N ASP A 14 -3.89 25.72 6.94
CA ASP A 14 -4.85 25.30 5.92
C ASP A 14 -4.77 23.77 5.75
N PRO A 15 -5.86 23.01 5.95
CA PRO A 15 -5.88 21.56 5.74
C PRO A 15 -5.57 21.16 4.29
N GLN A 16 -5.72 22.05 3.31
CA GLN A 16 -5.34 21.82 1.92
C GLN A 16 -3.84 21.94 1.66
N SER A 17 -3.08 22.54 2.59
CA SER A 17 -1.62 22.66 2.52
C SER A 17 -0.89 21.33 2.73
N ILE A 18 -1.58 20.30 3.24
CA ILE A 18 -1.04 18.94 3.36
C ILE A 18 -1.69 18.05 2.31
N LYS A 19 -0.85 17.36 1.52
CA LYS A 19 -1.29 16.34 0.56
C LYS A 19 -1.08 14.96 1.15
N ILE A 20 -2.14 14.16 1.20
CA ILE A 20 -2.13 12.79 1.72
C ILE A 20 -2.10 11.85 0.51
N LEU A 21 -0.95 11.21 0.30
CA LEU A 21 -0.67 10.37 -0.86
C LEU A 21 -0.49 8.90 -0.42
N PRO A 22 -1.57 8.14 -0.17
CA PRO A 22 -1.45 6.72 0.12
C PRO A 22 -0.77 5.98 -1.04
N GLY A 23 -0.01 4.95 -0.70
CA GLY A 23 0.59 4.07 -1.68
C GLY A 23 -0.38 3.01 -2.21
N ILE A 24 -0.31 2.77 -3.51
CA ILE A 24 -1.01 1.68 -4.19
C ILE A 24 -0.01 0.84 -4.99
N VAL A 25 -0.19 -0.47 -4.93
CA VAL A 25 0.58 -1.46 -5.71
C VAL A 25 -0.38 -2.09 -6.71
N PRO A 26 -0.44 -1.59 -7.94
CA PRO A 26 -1.31 -2.15 -8.96
C PRO A 26 -0.65 -3.38 -9.60
N VAL A 27 -1.31 -4.52 -9.51
CA VAL A 27 -1.00 -5.72 -10.31
C VAL A 27 -2.02 -5.76 -11.44
N ILE A 28 -1.58 -5.55 -12.68
CA ILE A 28 -2.48 -5.31 -13.81
C ILE A 28 -2.41 -6.49 -14.78
N GLY A 29 -3.58 -7.05 -15.10
CA GLY A 29 -3.76 -8.05 -16.15
C GLY A 29 -4.81 -7.61 -17.17
N ALA A 30 -4.85 -8.23 -18.35
CA ALA A 30 -5.90 -7.93 -19.33
C ALA A 30 -7.27 -8.45 -18.86
N THR A 31 -7.27 -9.46 -18.00
CA THR A 31 -8.43 -9.89 -17.21
C THR A 31 -8.12 -9.89 -15.72
N GLU A 32 -9.16 -9.84 -14.88
CA GLU A 32 -9.00 -9.98 -13.42
C GLU A 32 -8.32 -11.31 -13.04
N ALA A 33 -8.67 -12.40 -13.73
CA ALA A 33 -8.07 -13.71 -13.50
C ALA A 33 -6.55 -13.72 -13.76
N GLU A 34 -6.10 -13.05 -14.82
CA GLU A 34 -4.67 -12.89 -15.12
C GLU A 34 -3.97 -12.01 -14.08
N ALA A 35 -4.61 -10.93 -13.65
CA ALA A 35 -4.05 -10.04 -12.63
C ALA A 35 -3.86 -10.76 -11.28
N LEU A 36 -4.87 -11.52 -10.86
CA LEU A 36 -4.79 -12.37 -9.66
C LEU A 36 -3.78 -13.50 -9.79
N LYS A 37 -3.61 -14.04 -11.00
CA LYS A 37 -2.56 -15.03 -11.27
C LYS A 37 -1.17 -14.42 -11.12
N LEU A 38 -0.95 -13.25 -11.71
CA LEU A 38 0.31 -12.51 -11.58
C LEU A 38 0.60 -12.14 -10.12
N GLU A 39 -0.41 -11.73 -9.35
CA GLU A 39 -0.25 -11.45 -7.91
C GLU A 39 0.28 -12.69 -7.15
N ARG A 40 -0.31 -13.86 -7.42
CA ARG A 40 0.17 -15.12 -6.82
C ARG A 40 1.59 -15.48 -7.24
N GLU A 41 1.92 -15.34 -8.53
CA GLU A 41 3.28 -15.60 -9.02
C GLU A 41 4.30 -14.67 -8.36
N LEU A 42 3.95 -13.40 -8.13
CA LEU A 42 4.81 -12.44 -7.42
C LEU A 42 4.97 -12.79 -5.95
N ASP A 43 3.91 -13.22 -5.28
CA ASP A 43 3.95 -13.68 -3.89
C ASP A 43 4.82 -14.95 -3.74
N GLU A 44 4.82 -15.85 -4.72
CA GLU A 44 5.66 -17.05 -4.74
C GLU A 44 7.16 -16.73 -4.87
N LEU A 45 7.53 -15.56 -5.40
CA LEU A 45 8.92 -15.11 -5.47
C LEU A 45 9.45 -14.58 -4.13
N ILE A 46 8.59 -14.42 -3.11
CA ILE A 46 9.01 -14.00 -1.78
C ILE A 46 9.80 -15.14 -1.14
N LEU A 47 11.10 -14.93 -0.94
CA LEU A 47 11.97 -15.83 -0.18
C LEU A 47 11.52 -15.89 1.28
N PRO A 48 10.91 -17.00 1.75
CA PRO A 48 10.27 -17.04 3.06
C PRO A 48 11.26 -16.79 4.20
N GLU A 49 12.48 -17.30 4.10
CA GLU A 49 13.52 -17.12 5.11
C GLU A 49 13.91 -15.64 5.30
N HIS A 50 14.00 -14.88 4.21
CA HIS A 50 14.33 -13.46 4.29
C HIS A 50 13.16 -12.66 4.87
N ALA A 51 11.95 -12.96 4.42
CA ALA A 51 10.74 -12.26 4.86
C ALA A 51 10.42 -12.54 6.34
N VAL A 52 10.61 -13.78 6.81
CA VAL A 52 10.47 -14.14 8.23
C VAL A 52 11.50 -13.37 9.06
N GLY A 53 12.76 -13.29 8.62
CA GLY A 53 13.79 -12.51 9.32
C GLY A 53 13.43 -11.02 9.43
N GLN A 54 12.93 -10.41 8.35
CA GLN A 54 12.48 -9.01 8.37
C GLN A 54 11.29 -8.79 9.32
N LEU A 55 10.31 -9.69 9.29
CA LEU A 55 9.14 -9.62 10.16
C LEU A 55 9.54 -9.82 11.63
N ALA A 56 10.41 -10.78 11.92
CA ALA A 56 10.94 -11.03 13.27
C ALA A 56 11.66 -9.81 13.83
N ASN A 57 12.51 -9.16 13.02
CA ASN A 57 13.18 -7.92 13.39
C ASN A 57 12.20 -6.78 13.69
N LEU A 58 11.17 -6.64 12.86
CA LEU A 58 10.11 -5.64 13.06
C LEU A 58 9.33 -5.92 14.35
N LEU A 59 9.04 -7.20 14.64
CA LEU A 59 8.28 -7.62 15.80
C LEU A 59 9.11 -7.78 17.08
N ARG A 60 10.44 -7.60 17.00
CA ARG A 60 11.41 -7.80 18.10
C ARG A 60 11.34 -9.20 18.73
N VAL A 61 11.11 -10.21 17.91
CA VAL A 61 11.07 -11.63 18.31
C VAL A 61 12.11 -12.45 17.56
N SER A 62 12.36 -13.68 18.03
CA SER A 62 13.17 -14.64 17.28
C SER A 62 12.46 -15.08 15.99
N PRO A 63 13.16 -15.21 14.85
CA PRO A 63 12.61 -15.83 13.64
C PRO A 63 12.00 -17.22 13.88
N ASP A 64 12.55 -18.00 14.82
CA ASP A 64 12.08 -19.36 15.12
C ASP A 64 10.67 -19.40 15.72
N SER A 65 10.22 -18.30 16.34
CA SER A 65 8.86 -18.19 16.88
C SER A 65 7.81 -17.91 15.81
N LEU A 66 8.23 -17.54 14.59
CA LEU A 66 7.35 -17.24 13.48
C LEU A 66 7.22 -18.45 12.56
N LYS A 67 6.17 -19.27 12.78
CA LYS A 67 5.84 -20.38 11.89
C LYS A 67 5.00 -19.87 10.72
N LEU A 68 5.42 -20.13 9.48
CA LEU A 68 4.77 -19.63 8.26
C LEU A 68 3.26 -19.90 8.25
N ASP A 69 2.84 -21.10 8.60
CA ASP A 69 1.43 -21.50 8.58
C ASP A 69 0.74 -21.35 9.95
N GLY A 70 1.40 -20.68 10.91
CA GLY A 70 0.86 -20.30 12.22
C GLY A 70 0.56 -18.81 12.32
N GLN A 71 -0.19 -18.40 13.34
CA GLN A 71 -0.43 -16.99 13.66
C GLN A 71 0.75 -16.38 14.43
N LEU A 72 0.76 -15.05 14.57
CA LEU A 72 1.75 -14.38 15.42
C LEU A 72 1.70 -14.87 16.88
N PRO A 73 2.85 -15.02 17.57
CA PRO A 73 2.93 -15.40 18.99
C PRO A 73 2.05 -14.49 19.86
N ALA A 74 1.31 -15.02 20.84
CA ALA A 74 0.39 -14.22 21.65
C ALA A 74 1.10 -13.14 22.48
N ASP A 75 2.34 -13.42 22.87
CA ASP A 75 3.23 -12.69 23.76
C ASP A 75 4.17 -11.73 23.01
N LEU A 76 3.64 -10.98 22.04
CA LEU A 76 4.41 -9.92 21.39
C LEU A 76 4.65 -8.73 22.34
N PRO A 77 5.77 -8.00 22.20
CA PRO A 77 6.01 -6.78 22.95
C PRO A 77 4.85 -5.78 22.84
N SER A 78 4.57 -5.04 23.90
CA SER A 78 3.63 -3.93 23.84
C SER A 78 4.20 -2.77 23.01
N GLU A 79 3.34 -1.89 22.50
CA GLU A 79 3.77 -0.71 21.72
C GLU A 79 4.75 0.19 22.51
N ASP A 80 4.62 0.23 23.83
CA ASP A 80 5.49 1.03 24.70
C ASP A 80 6.92 0.50 24.76
N GLU A 81 7.12 -0.79 24.50
CA GLU A 81 8.44 -1.45 24.44
C GLU A 81 9.13 -1.27 23.07
N ILE A 82 8.45 -0.67 22.09
CA ILE A 82 8.98 -0.49 20.73
C ILE A 82 9.62 0.90 20.57
N GLU A 83 10.94 0.95 20.47
CA GLU A 83 11.65 2.17 20.11
C GLU A 83 11.68 2.39 18.59
N GLY A 84 11.08 3.50 18.14
CA GLY A 84 10.95 3.87 16.72
C GLY A 84 9.88 3.05 15.97
N SER A 85 9.26 3.64 14.93
CA SER A 85 8.25 2.95 14.10
C SER A 85 7.05 2.32 14.84
N LYS A 86 6.72 2.78 16.06
CA LYS A 86 5.56 2.34 16.88
C LYS A 86 4.28 2.16 16.08
N SER A 87 3.91 3.18 15.30
CA SER A 87 2.69 3.14 14.46
C SER A 87 2.69 2.02 13.43
N ARG A 88 3.86 1.67 12.87
CA ARG A 88 4.00 0.58 11.89
C ARG A 88 3.89 -0.77 12.58
N TYR A 89 4.52 -0.93 13.74
CA TYR A 89 4.39 -2.12 14.57
C TYR A 89 2.92 -2.39 14.92
N THR A 90 2.24 -1.39 15.51
CA THR A 90 0.84 -1.48 15.91
C THR A 90 -0.08 -1.81 14.74
N LEU A 91 0.13 -1.18 13.57
CA LEU A 91 -0.64 -1.48 12.36
C LEU A 91 -0.49 -2.95 11.94
N ILE A 92 0.74 -3.48 11.93
CA ILE A 92 1.03 -4.85 11.47
C ILE A 92 0.45 -5.88 12.44
N VAL A 93 0.63 -5.69 13.74
CA VAL A 93 0.07 -6.58 14.77
C VAL A 93 -1.45 -6.59 14.70
N ASN A 94 -2.08 -5.41 14.62
CA ASN A 94 -3.54 -5.30 14.51
C ASN A 94 -4.08 -5.96 13.24
N LEU A 95 -3.44 -5.74 12.09
CA LEU A 95 -3.81 -6.38 10.83
C LEU A 95 -3.79 -7.91 10.98
N ALA A 96 -2.68 -8.46 11.46
CA ALA A 96 -2.52 -9.90 11.63
C ALA A 96 -3.55 -10.50 12.58
N ARG A 97 -3.85 -9.81 13.70
CA ARG A 97 -4.80 -10.27 14.72
C ARG A 97 -6.25 -10.17 14.28
N ASN A 98 -6.66 -9.04 13.72
CA ASN A 98 -8.04 -8.78 13.31
C ASN A 98 -8.47 -9.73 12.19
N GLU A 99 -7.57 -10.02 11.25
CA GLU A 99 -7.85 -10.90 10.12
C GLU A 99 -7.39 -12.34 10.36
N ARG A 100 -6.87 -12.66 11.55
CA ARG A 100 -6.40 -14.00 11.93
C ARG A 100 -5.38 -14.60 10.95
N LEU A 101 -4.53 -13.76 10.38
CA LEU A 101 -3.59 -14.14 9.33
C LEU A 101 -2.51 -15.09 9.85
N THR A 102 -2.13 -16.05 9.00
CA THR A 102 -0.87 -16.78 9.16
C THR A 102 0.33 -15.86 8.88
N VAL A 103 1.51 -16.22 9.38
CA VAL A 103 2.76 -15.48 9.11
C VAL A 103 3.01 -15.37 7.59
N ARG A 104 2.72 -16.43 6.83
CA ARG A 104 2.84 -16.45 5.36
C ARG A 104 1.92 -15.42 4.71
N GLN A 105 0.65 -15.38 5.11
CA GLN A 105 -0.31 -14.42 4.58
C GLN A 105 0.06 -12.97 4.96
N LEU A 106 0.50 -12.77 6.20
CA LEU A 106 0.99 -11.47 6.65
C LEU A 106 2.21 -11.02 5.84
N ILE A 107 3.18 -11.92 5.63
CA ILE A 107 4.35 -11.67 4.79
C ILE A 107 3.94 -11.29 3.37
N GLY A 108 3.03 -12.03 2.71
CA GLY A 108 2.52 -11.66 1.39
C GLY A 108 1.91 -10.26 1.38
N ARG A 109 1.09 -9.94 2.39
CA ARG A 109 0.47 -8.62 2.53
C ARG A 109 1.47 -7.49 2.75
N LEU A 110 2.58 -7.78 3.40
CA LEU A 110 3.68 -6.83 3.58
C LEU A 110 4.65 -6.81 2.40
N GLY A 111 4.78 -7.90 1.65
CA GLY A 111 5.70 -8.07 0.53
C GLY A 111 5.27 -7.32 -0.72
N GLY A 112 3.97 -7.40 -1.06
CA GLY A 112 3.42 -6.72 -2.24
C GLY A 112 3.62 -5.21 -2.24
N GLY A 113 3.84 -4.58 -1.09
CA GLY A 113 3.99 -3.12 -1.03
C GLY A 113 4.57 -2.54 0.24
N ARG A 114 5.27 -3.29 1.09
CA ARG A 114 5.68 -2.83 2.44
C ARG A 114 4.49 -2.37 3.31
N GLY A 115 3.31 -2.98 3.16
CA GLY A 115 2.08 -2.63 3.89
C GLY A 115 1.18 -1.60 3.18
N HIS A 116 1.50 -1.24 1.94
CA HIS A 116 0.61 -0.45 1.08
C HIS A 116 -0.45 -1.34 0.42
N ARG A 117 -1.54 -0.74 -0.05
CA ARG A 117 -2.65 -1.49 -0.62
C ARG A 117 -2.24 -2.11 -1.96
N THR A 118 -2.17 -3.43 -1.99
CA THR A 118 -2.07 -4.19 -3.25
C THR A 118 -3.46 -4.39 -3.83
N PHE A 119 -3.59 -4.17 -5.13
CA PHE A 119 -4.82 -4.34 -5.88
C PHE A 119 -4.50 -5.04 -7.21
N ALA A 120 -5.04 -6.24 -7.39
CA ALA A 120 -4.96 -7.00 -8.63
C ALA A 120 -6.26 -6.85 -9.42
N GLY A 121 -6.17 -6.43 -10.68
CA GLY A 121 -7.35 -6.30 -11.56
C GLY A 121 -7.02 -5.80 -12.96
N THR A 122 -8.05 -5.49 -13.73
CA THR A 122 -7.93 -4.84 -15.04
C THR A 122 -7.58 -3.35 -14.89
N PRO A 123 -7.12 -2.67 -15.97
CA PRO A 123 -6.87 -1.23 -15.93
C PRO A 123 -8.07 -0.41 -15.45
N GLU A 124 -9.29 -0.78 -15.88
CA GLU A 124 -10.54 -0.14 -15.46
C GLU A 124 -10.79 -0.35 -13.97
N GLN A 125 -10.62 -1.57 -13.46
CA GLN A 125 -10.81 -1.87 -12.04
C GLN A 125 -9.81 -1.10 -11.15
N VAL A 126 -8.56 -0.95 -11.60
CA VAL A 126 -7.56 -0.12 -10.91
C VAL A 126 -7.98 1.34 -10.92
N ALA A 127 -8.43 1.87 -12.06
CA ALA A 127 -8.92 3.24 -12.17
C ALA A 127 -10.16 3.49 -11.29
N ASP A 128 -11.08 2.53 -11.21
CA ASP A 128 -12.26 2.56 -10.34
C ASP A 128 -11.86 2.62 -8.86
N ALA A 129 -10.88 1.81 -8.45
CA ALA A 129 -10.38 1.81 -7.08
C ALA A 129 -9.73 3.17 -6.71
N ILE A 130 -8.92 3.73 -7.61
CA ILE A 130 -8.30 5.06 -7.45
C ILE A 130 -9.38 6.14 -7.34
N GLN A 131 -10.35 6.13 -8.24
CA GLN A 131 -11.46 7.07 -8.27
C GLN A 131 -12.27 7.02 -6.97
N HIS A 132 -12.65 5.82 -6.53
CA HIS A 132 -13.43 5.63 -5.32
C HIS A 132 -12.72 6.24 -4.10
N TRP A 133 -11.40 6.04 -3.98
CA TRP A 133 -10.61 6.60 -2.89
C TRP A 133 -10.45 8.11 -2.96
N PHE A 134 -10.26 8.65 -4.16
CA PHE A 134 -10.20 10.10 -4.34
C PHE A 134 -11.53 10.75 -3.97
N GLN A 135 -12.65 10.26 -4.51
CA GLN A 135 -13.99 10.84 -4.33
C GLN A 135 -14.55 10.65 -2.92
N SER A 136 -14.17 9.59 -2.20
CA SER A 136 -14.53 9.37 -0.79
C SER A 136 -13.71 10.22 0.18
N GLY A 137 -12.80 11.07 -0.32
CA GLY A 137 -11.91 11.86 0.52
C GLY A 137 -10.95 11.00 1.32
N ALA A 138 -10.45 9.90 0.74
CA ALA A 138 -9.44 9.05 1.36
C ALA A 138 -8.01 9.47 0.96
N ALA A 139 -7.85 10.17 -0.16
CA ALA A 139 -6.56 10.52 -0.76
C ALA A 139 -6.61 11.85 -1.54
N ASP A 140 -5.52 12.62 -1.51
CA ASP A 140 -5.30 13.78 -2.40
C ASP A 140 -4.57 13.38 -3.70
N GLY A 141 -4.10 12.15 -3.78
CA GLY A 141 -3.30 11.58 -4.86
C GLY A 141 -2.69 10.25 -4.42
N PHE A 142 -1.83 9.64 -5.23
CA PHE A 142 -1.33 8.29 -4.96
C PHE A 142 0.16 8.17 -5.24
N ASN A 143 0.85 7.42 -4.38
CA ASN A 143 2.18 6.92 -4.67
C ASN A 143 2.05 5.57 -5.39
N ILE A 144 2.30 5.55 -6.71
CA ILE A 144 2.19 4.33 -7.52
C ILE A 144 3.47 3.51 -7.36
N MET A 145 3.34 2.27 -6.92
CA MET A 145 4.47 1.36 -6.68
C MET A 145 4.23 0.05 -7.42
N PRO A 146 4.54 -0.02 -8.72
CA PRO A 146 4.38 -1.25 -9.47
C PRO A 146 5.25 -2.36 -8.88
N PRO A 147 4.75 -3.61 -8.82
CA PRO A 147 5.48 -4.73 -8.22
C PRO A 147 6.68 -5.16 -9.08
N VAL A 148 6.65 -4.88 -10.38
CA VAL A 148 7.72 -5.17 -11.34
C VAL A 148 8.01 -3.90 -12.13
N LEU A 149 9.29 -3.54 -12.20
CA LEU A 149 9.77 -2.40 -12.96
C LEU A 149 10.71 -2.85 -14.09
N PRO A 150 10.71 -2.17 -15.26
CA PRO A 150 9.87 -1.02 -15.60
C PRO A 150 8.45 -1.39 -16.06
N SER A 151 8.22 -2.65 -16.46
CA SER A 151 7.01 -3.08 -17.17
C SER A 151 5.69 -2.76 -16.48
N GLY A 152 5.61 -2.89 -15.15
CA GLY A 152 4.40 -2.54 -14.40
C GLY A 152 4.10 -1.04 -14.40
N LEU A 153 5.14 -0.19 -14.47
CA LEU A 153 4.96 1.25 -14.62
C LEU A 153 4.47 1.58 -16.03
N ASP A 154 5.05 0.96 -17.05
CA ASP A 154 4.65 1.16 -18.45
C ASP A 154 3.18 0.78 -18.65
N ILE A 155 2.75 -0.38 -18.14
CA ILE A 155 1.34 -0.81 -18.20
C ILE A 155 0.42 0.19 -17.50
N PHE A 156 0.81 0.70 -16.32
CA PHE A 156 0.00 1.70 -15.62
C PHE A 156 -0.12 3.01 -16.43
N VAL A 157 0.99 3.50 -16.99
CA VAL A 157 1.03 4.72 -17.78
C VAL A 157 0.24 4.56 -19.08
N ASP A 158 0.33 3.42 -19.74
CA ASP A 158 -0.27 3.20 -21.05
C ASP A 158 -1.76 2.82 -20.97
N GLN A 159 -2.18 2.15 -19.88
CA GLN A 159 -3.54 1.61 -19.79
C GLN A 159 -4.41 2.28 -18.71
N VAL A 160 -3.85 2.71 -17.57
CA VAL A 160 -4.64 3.29 -16.47
C VAL A 160 -4.72 4.81 -16.58
N VAL A 161 -3.60 5.48 -16.87
CA VAL A 161 -3.57 6.96 -16.96
C VAL A 161 -4.55 7.52 -18.01
N PRO A 162 -4.72 6.93 -19.21
CA PRO A 162 -5.73 7.40 -20.16
C PRO A 162 -7.15 7.38 -19.59
N ILE A 163 -7.52 6.32 -18.89
CA ILE A 163 -8.83 6.18 -18.22
C ILE A 163 -9.01 7.26 -17.16
N LEU A 164 -8.00 7.50 -16.33
CA LEU A 164 -8.04 8.56 -15.32
C LEU A 164 -8.16 9.97 -15.95
N ARG A 165 -7.51 10.21 -17.09
CA ARG A 165 -7.63 11.48 -17.84
C ARG A 165 -9.00 11.67 -18.47
N GLU A 166 -9.59 10.61 -19.00
CA GLU A 166 -10.96 10.63 -19.55
C GLU A 166 -11.96 10.99 -18.45
N ARG A 167 -11.76 10.44 -17.26
CA ARG A 167 -12.59 10.69 -16.07
C ARG A 167 -12.30 12.03 -15.36
N GLY A 168 -11.37 12.83 -15.86
CA GLY A 168 -10.98 14.10 -15.26
C GLY A 168 -10.25 13.99 -13.91
N LEU A 169 -9.75 12.80 -13.57
CA LEU A 169 -9.02 12.50 -12.34
C LEU A 169 -7.50 12.68 -12.48
N PHE A 170 -7.01 12.86 -13.71
CA PHE A 170 -5.61 13.12 -13.98
C PHE A 170 -5.45 14.21 -15.04
N ARG A 171 -4.45 15.06 -14.85
CA ARG A 171 -4.15 16.17 -15.75
C ARG A 171 -3.73 15.69 -17.15
N ARG A 172 -4.11 16.47 -18.17
CA ARG A 172 -3.69 16.25 -19.56
C ARG A 172 -2.35 16.93 -19.87
N GLU A 173 -2.09 18.08 -19.25
CA GLU A 173 -0.89 18.87 -19.45
C GLU A 173 -0.33 19.37 -18.11
N TYR A 174 0.96 19.69 -18.07
CA TYR A 174 1.61 20.30 -16.91
C TYR A 174 1.55 21.82 -17.03
N ALA A 175 0.88 22.49 -16.10
CA ALA A 175 0.77 23.95 -16.09
C ALA A 175 1.95 24.66 -15.38
N GLY A 176 2.77 23.92 -14.62
CA GLY A 176 3.83 24.47 -13.76
C GLY A 176 5.23 24.03 -14.19
N ARG A 177 6.22 24.91 -13.99
CA ARG A 177 7.66 24.62 -14.20
C ARG A 177 8.35 24.08 -12.95
N THR A 178 7.68 24.12 -11.80
CA THR A 178 8.18 23.63 -10.51
C THR A 178 7.15 22.73 -9.85
N LEU A 179 7.61 21.79 -9.02
CA LEU A 179 6.75 20.78 -8.38
C LEU A 179 5.62 21.38 -7.54
N SER A 180 5.80 22.56 -6.95
CA SER A 180 4.79 23.26 -6.15
C SER A 180 3.67 23.89 -6.95
N LEU A 181 3.86 24.11 -8.26
CA LEU A 181 2.88 24.71 -9.17
C LEU A 181 2.05 23.65 -9.92
N ILE A 182 2.25 22.38 -9.58
CA ILE A 182 1.52 21.26 -10.14
C ILE A 182 0.33 20.99 -9.21
N HIS A 183 -0.81 21.61 -9.50
CA HIS A 183 -2.09 21.41 -8.81
C HIS A 183 -2.83 20.17 -9.28
#